data_AF-A0A7C3WC83-F1
#
_entry.id   AF-A0A7C3WC83-F1
#
_cell.length_a   1.000
_cell.length_b   1.000
_cell.length_c   1.000
_cell.angle_alpha   90.00
_cell.angle_beta   90.00
_cell.angle_gamma   90.00
#
_symmetry.space_group_name_H-M   'P 1'
#
loop_
_entity.id
_entity.type
_entity.pdbx_description
1 polymer ?
#
loop_
_entity_poly.entity_id
_entity_poly.type
_entity_poly.pdbx_seq_one_letter_code
_entity_poly.pdbx_strand_id
1 'polypeptide(L)'
;GLGGRPFWNSAIVGPRFIASAFTAGPALIILALRVIRRVSDYHIADRALLTLRSIVQVSMIINVFLLCNEVFKEFYTDSLHVASSKYLYFGLRGFHGLNLWIWIAIACNLLSLKLLLLPVSRSLRWLDFACVLAIVGIWIEKGMGLVIPGFVPTPLGEIVEYAPTLNETLICFGIWAFGLLSYTVFLRMAVPILQGRLAKANEPLPDLQDSEARLREFVQT
;
A
#
# COMPACT_ATOMS: atom_id res chain seq x y z
N GLY A 1 23.42 -0.28 -17.34
CA GLY A 1 21.99 -0.68 -17.41
C GLY A 1 21.79 -1.95 -16.59
N LEU A 2 20.56 -2.24 -16.16
CA LEU A 2 20.16 -3.31 -15.20
C LEU A 2 20.89 -4.67 -15.32
N GLY A 3 21.42 -5.03 -16.50
CA GLY A 3 22.27 -6.21 -16.70
C GLY A 3 23.56 -6.26 -15.86
N GLY A 4 24.08 -5.12 -15.38
CA GLY A 4 25.27 -5.09 -14.50
C GLY A 4 25.00 -5.37 -13.02
N ARG A 5 23.73 -5.55 -12.63
CA ARG A 5 23.30 -5.70 -11.23
C ARG A 5 22.43 -6.97 -11.12
N PRO A 6 23.05 -8.15 -10.93
CA PRO A 6 22.37 -9.45 -11.02
C PRO A 6 21.13 -9.58 -10.12
N PHE A 7 21.13 -8.92 -8.96
CA PHE A 7 20.00 -8.90 -8.02
C PHE A 7 18.71 -8.34 -8.65
N TRP A 8 18.80 -7.30 -9.48
CA TRP A 8 17.63 -6.75 -10.20
C TRP A 8 17.38 -7.40 -11.55
N ASN A 9 18.38 -8.10 -12.09
CA ASN A 9 18.25 -8.82 -13.35
C ASN A 9 17.62 -10.20 -13.14
N SER A 10 16.38 -10.20 -12.65
CA SER A 10 15.60 -11.40 -12.39
C SER A 10 14.18 -11.20 -12.90
N ALA A 11 13.69 -12.14 -13.71
CA ALA A 11 12.37 -12.05 -14.35
C ALA A 11 11.21 -11.94 -13.34
N ILE A 12 11.41 -12.42 -12.10
CA ILE A 12 10.39 -12.39 -11.05
C ILE A 12 10.16 -11.00 -10.44
N VAL A 13 11.12 -10.07 -10.62
CA VAL A 13 11.09 -8.75 -10.00
C VAL A 13 9.88 -7.95 -10.48
N GLY A 14 9.59 -7.96 -11.79
CA GLY A 14 8.45 -7.26 -12.39
C GLY A 14 7.09 -7.71 -11.81
N PRO A 15 6.73 -9.00 -11.90
CA PRO A 15 5.51 -9.53 -11.30
C PRO A 15 5.37 -9.22 -9.80
N ARG A 16 6.47 -9.23 -9.04
CA ARG A 16 6.46 -8.88 -7.61
C ARG A 16 6.17 -7.42 -7.34
N PHE A 17 6.68 -6.51 -8.17
CA PHE A 17 6.32 -5.10 -8.06
C PHE A 17 4.83 -4.87 -8.26
N ILE A 18 4.24 -5.55 -9.24
CA ILE A 18 2.80 -5.46 -9.51
C ILE A 18 2.01 -6.03 -8.32
N ALA A 19 2.35 -7.24 -7.84
CA ALA A 19 1.63 -7.87 -6.73
C ALA A 19 1.66 -7.02 -5.45
N SER A 20 2.83 -6.49 -5.08
CA SER A 20 2.99 -5.60 -3.92
C SER A 20 2.28 -4.26 -4.10
N ALA A 21 2.30 -3.66 -5.30
CA ALA A 21 1.55 -2.43 -5.58
C ALA A 21 0.03 -2.62 -5.46
N PHE A 22 -0.50 -3.73 -5.98
CA PHE A 22 -1.92 -4.11 -5.83
C PHE A 22 -2.30 -4.50 -4.40
N THR A 23 -1.33 -4.79 -3.55
CA THR A 23 -1.57 -5.02 -2.12
C THR A 23 -1.60 -3.70 -1.36
N ALA A 24 -0.55 -2.88 -1.50
CA ALA A 24 -0.40 -1.63 -0.75
C ALA A 24 -1.37 -0.54 -1.20
N GLY A 25 -1.68 -0.43 -2.50
CA GLY A 25 -2.58 0.59 -3.05
C GLY A 25 -3.99 0.51 -2.47
N PRO A 26 -4.72 -0.61 -2.68
CA PRO A 26 -6.04 -0.80 -2.08
C PRO A 26 -6.02 -0.79 -0.55
N ALA A 27 -4.94 -1.24 0.10
CA ALA A 27 -4.79 -1.12 1.56
C ALA A 27 -4.74 0.36 2.02
N LEU A 28 -3.99 1.22 1.31
CA LEU A 28 -4.00 2.67 1.55
C LEU A 28 -5.39 3.27 1.33
N ILE A 29 -6.10 2.86 0.26
CA ILE A 29 -7.46 3.31 -0.01
C ILE A 29 -8.41 2.92 1.14
N ILE A 30 -8.34 1.68 1.64
CA ILE A 30 -9.15 1.23 2.78
C ILE A 30 -8.92 2.14 3.99
N LEU A 31 -7.66 2.40 4.35
CA LEU A 31 -7.32 3.27 5.48
C LEU A 31 -7.83 4.69 5.26
N ALA A 32 -7.70 5.21 4.04
CA ALA A 32 -8.12 6.56 3.72
C ALA A 32 -9.66 6.71 3.79
N LEU A 33 -10.41 5.74 3.25
CA LEU A 33 -11.87 5.67 3.41
C LEU A 33 -12.30 5.56 4.87
N ARG A 34 -11.53 4.83 5.69
CA ARG A 34 -11.76 4.73 7.14
C ARG A 34 -11.54 6.05 7.87
N VAL A 35 -10.54 6.82 7.47
CA VAL A 35 -10.31 8.18 7.97
C VAL A 35 -11.47 9.09 7.57
N ILE A 36 -11.86 9.10 6.29
CA ILE A 36 -12.99 9.90 5.77
C ILE A 36 -14.28 9.61 6.54
N ARG A 37 -14.59 8.33 6.79
CA ARG A 37 -15.78 7.94 7.57
C ARG A 37 -15.77 8.45 9.01
N ARG A 38 -14.60 8.74 9.59
CA ARG A 38 -14.49 9.29 10.95
C ARG A 38 -14.54 10.81 10.98
N VAL A 39 -14.05 11.48 9.94
CA VAL A 39 -13.93 12.95 9.90
C VAL A 39 -15.04 13.65 9.12
N SER A 40 -15.83 12.90 8.35
CA SER A 40 -16.91 13.43 7.52
C SER A 40 -18.20 12.63 7.70
N ASP A 41 -19.33 13.29 7.44
CA ASP A 41 -20.66 12.65 7.46
C ASP A 41 -20.94 11.76 6.22
N TYR A 42 -19.92 11.53 5.38
CA TYR A 42 -20.08 10.71 4.17
C TYR A 42 -20.16 9.22 4.54
N HIS A 43 -21.33 8.61 4.31
CA HIS A 43 -21.57 7.22 4.66
C HIS A 43 -20.94 6.26 3.65
N ILE A 44 -19.81 5.66 4.01
CA ILE A 44 -19.14 4.64 3.20
C ILE A 44 -19.63 3.25 3.62
N ALA A 45 -20.23 2.53 2.67
CA ALA A 45 -20.75 1.19 2.89
C ALA A 45 -19.65 0.18 3.23
N ASP A 46 -19.88 -0.64 4.27
CA ASP A 46 -18.97 -1.71 4.70
C ASP A 46 -18.68 -2.71 3.56
N ARG A 47 -19.65 -2.94 2.68
CA ARG A 47 -19.49 -3.79 1.50
C ARG A 47 -18.34 -3.33 0.60
N ALA A 48 -18.16 -2.02 0.40
CA ALA A 48 -17.09 -1.49 -0.43
C ALA A 48 -15.71 -1.78 0.20
N LEU A 49 -15.58 -1.60 1.51
CA LEU A 49 -14.34 -1.92 2.25
C LEU A 49 -14.03 -3.42 2.21
N LEU A 50 -15.05 -4.26 2.33
CA LEU A 50 -14.88 -5.72 2.25
C LEU A 50 -14.55 -6.21 0.83
N THR A 51 -15.03 -5.53 -0.21
CA THR A 51 -14.59 -5.81 -1.59
C THR A 51 -13.12 -5.46 -1.79
N LEU A 52 -12.68 -4.28 -1.30
CA LEU A 52 -11.26 -3.90 -1.35
C LEU A 52 -10.40 -4.87 -0.53
N ARG A 53 -10.87 -5.32 0.65
CA ARG A 53 -10.22 -6.36 1.44
C ARG A 53 -9.96 -7.62 0.62
N SER A 54 -10.92 -8.09 -0.18
CA SER A 54 -10.74 -9.28 -1.02
C SER A 54 -9.63 -9.08 -2.06
N ILE A 55 -9.53 -7.89 -2.65
CA ILE A 55 -8.44 -7.53 -3.60
C ILE A 55 -7.09 -7.55 -2.88
N VAL A 56 -7.00 -6.92 -1.70
CA VAL A 56 -5.77 -6.93 -0.87
C VAL A 56 -5.40 -8.36 -0.47
N GLN A 57 -6.38 -9.19 -0.11
CA GLN A 57 -6.14 -10.57 0.29
C GLN A 57 -5.54 -11.40 -0.85
N VAL A 58 -6.13 -11.35 -2.05
CA VAL A 58 -5.64 -12.10 -3.21
C VAL A 58 -4.25 -11.60 -3.65
N SER A 59 -4.07 -10.29 -3.73
CA SER A 59 -2.78 -9.70 -4.09
C SER A 59 -1.68 -10.00 -3.07
N MET A 60 -2.00 -10.01 -1.76
CA MET A 60 -1.05 -10.38 -0.71
C MET A 60 -0.64 -11.86 -0.79
N ILE A 61 -1.58 -12.76 -1.08
CA ILE A 61 -1.25 -14.18 -1.31
C ILE A 61 -0.26 -14.31 -2.47
N ILE A 62 -0.53 -13.64 -3.59
CA ILE A 62 0.36 -13.64 -4.75
C ILE A 62 1.72 -13.03 -4.39
N ASN A 63 1.75 -11.92 -3.65
CA ASN A 63 2.98 -11.27 -3.23
C ASN A 63 3.87 -12.21 -2.40
N VAL A 64 3.30 -12.88 -1.39
CA VAL A 64 4.02 -13.83 -0.54
C VAL A 64 4.45 -15.07 -1.32
N PHE A 65 3.61 -15.58 -2.22
CA PHE A 65 3.97 -16.71 -3.09
C PHE A 65 5.18 -16.37 -3.99
N LEU A 66 5.16 -15.21 -4.64
CA LEU A 66 6.27 -14.76 -5.46
C LEU A 66 7.52 -14.45 -4.63
N LEU A 67 7.36 -14.04 -3.36
CA LEU A 67 8.46 -13.94 -2.40
C LEU A 67 9.12 -15.30 -2.14
N CYS A 68 8.33 -16.32 -1.86
CA CYS A 68 8.86 -17.67 -1.69
C CYS A 68 9.58 -18.17 -2.95
N ASN A 69 9.04 -17.89 -4.14
CA ASN A 69 9.66 -18.29 -5.40
C ASN A 69 10.98 -17.58 -5.66
N GLU A 70 11.10 -16.30 -5.32
CA GLU A 70 12.37 -15.59 -5.43
C GLU A 70 13.43 -16.20 -4.51
N VAL A 71 13.07 -16.41 -3.24
CA VAL A 71 13.95 -17.07 -2.27
C VAL A 71 14.37 -18.45 -2.77
N PHE A 72 13.41 -19.27 -3.22
CA PHE A 72 13.71 -20.60 -3.76
C PHE A 72 14.65 -20.56 -4.97
N LYS A 73 14.33 -19.74 -5.99
CA LYS A 73 15.15 -19.60 -7.21
C LYS A 73 16.58 -19.17 -6.87
N GLU A 74 16.72 -18.28 -5.90
CA GLU A 74 17.99 -17.69 -5.53
C GLU A 74 18.89 -18.68 -4.77
N PHE A 75 18.34 -19.50 -3.88
CA PHE A 75 19.10 -20.51 -3.14
C PHE A 75 19.26 -21.85 -3.88
N TYR A 76 18.42 -22.15 -4.86
CA TYR A 76 18.50 -23.40 -5.62
C TYR A 76 19.65 -23.40 -6.64
N THR A 77 19.92 -22.27 -7.29
CA THR A 77 20.87 -22.21 -8.42
C THR A 77 22.34 -22.06 -7.97
N ASP A 78 22.59 -21.76 -6.69
CA ASP A 78 23.91 -21.53 -6.04
C ASP A 78 24.97 -20.83 -6.93
N SER A 79 24.53 -19.83 -7.72
CA SER A 79 25.38 -19.09 -8.66
C SER A 79 26.25 -18.04 -7.96
N LEU A 80 27.28 -17.52 -8.63
CA LEU A 80 28.13 -16.42 -8.13
C LEU A 80 27.33 -15.15 -7.73
N HIS A 81 26.08 -15.02 -8.20
CA HIS A 81 25.19 -13.90 -7.94
C HIS A 81 24.42 -13.99 -6.61
N VAL A 82 24.55 -15.11 -5.90
CA VAL A 82 23.87 -15.35 -4.61
C VAL A 82 24.48 -14.50 -3.47
N ALA A 83 25.60 -13.81 -3.70
CA ALA A 83 26.26 -12.99 -2.68
C ALA A 83 25.38 -11.85 -2.13
N SER A 84 24.66 -11.11 -3.00
CA SER A 84 23.74 -10.04 -2.58
C SER A 84 22.57 -10.58 -1.76
N SER A 85 22.04 -11.73 -2.17
CA SER A 85 20.90 -12.37 -1.53
C SER A 85 21.28 -13.05 -0.21
N LYS A 86 22.46 -13.69 -0.13
CA LYS A 86 23.04 -14.19 1.13
C LYS A 86 23.28 -13.04 2.12
N TYR A 87 23.80 -11.90 1.65
CA TYR A 87 23.94 -10.70 2.49
C TYR A 87 22.61 -10.20 3.04
N LEU A 88 21.56 -10.14 2.20
CA LEU A 88 20.23 -9.69 2.63
C LEU A 88 19.59 -10.62 3.68
N TYR A 89 19.57 -11.94 3.45
CA TYR A 89 18.81 -12.89 4.27
C TYR A 89 19.58 -13.47 5.47
N PHE A 90 20.90 -13.59 5.36
CA PHE A 90 21.74 -14.26 6.36
C PHE A 90 22.89 -13.38 6.86
N GLY A 91 23.18 -12.26 6.17
CA GLY A 91 24.41 -11.51 6.36
C GLY A 91 25.59 -12.17 5.65
N LEU A 92 26.65 -11.41 5.42
CA LEU A 92 27.86 -11.90 4.75
C LEU A 92 29.09 -11.37 5.49
N ARG A 93 30.02 -12.26 5.85
CA ARG A 93 31.33 -11.91 6.46
C ARG A 93 31.23 -11.03 7.72
N GLY A 94 30.23 -11.25 8.58
CA GLY A 94 30.04 -10.52 9.84
C GLY A 94 29.22 -9.24 9.73
N PHE A 95 28.79 -8.87 8.51
CA PHE A 95 27.92 -7.73 8.25
C PHE A 95 26.45 -8.15 8.21
N HIS A 96 25.61 -7.51 9.03
CA HIS A 96 24.21 -7.90 9.26
C HIS A 96 23.22 -6.74 9.17
N GLY A 97 23.66 -5.53 8.77
CA GLY A 97 22.83 -4.32 8.83
C GLY A 97 21.46 -4.42 8.14
N LEU A 98 21.35 -5.14 7.02
CA LEU A 98 20.10 -5.31 6.27
C LEU A 98 19.25 -6.50 6.71
N ASN A 99 19.83 -7.45 7.43
CA ASN A 99 19.18 -8.72 7.75
C ASN A 99 17.92 -8.48 8.61
N LEU A 100 18.05 -7.68 9.66
CA LEU A 100 16.93 -7.39 10.55
C LEU A 100 15.74 -6.74 9.81
N TRP A 101 16.03 -5.83 8.86
CA TRP A 101 15.00 -5.16 8.07
C TRP A 101 14.18 -6.12 7.21
N ILE A 102 14.84 -7.06 6.51
CA ILE A 102 14.11 -8.00 5.66
C ILE A 102 13.27 -8.98 6.49
N TRP A 103 13.76 -9.44 7.64
CA TRP A 103 12.97 -10.30 8.53
C TRP A 103 11.76 -9.58 9.11
N ILE A 104 11.91 -8.30 9.49
CA ILE A 104 10.75 -7.48 9.90
C ILE A 104 9.76 -7.36 8.74
N ALA A 105 10.22 -7.07 7.52
CA ALA A 105 9.35 -6.98 6.35
C ALA A 105 8.59 -8.28 6.08
N ILE A 106 9.27 -9.42 6.13
CA ILE A 106 8.67 -10.74 5.95
C ILE A 106 7.66 -11.03 7.06
N ALA A 107 8.03 -10.77 8.32
CA ALA A 107 7.13 -10.98 9.46
C ALA A 107 5.87 -10.12 9.33
N CYS A 108 5.98 -8.86 8.95
CA CYS A 108 4.85 -7.97 8.70
C CYS A 108 3.95 -8.48 7.55
N ASN A 109 4.53 -8.89 6.42
CA ASN A 109 3.77 -9.43 5.28
C ASN A 109 3.05 -10.74 5.65
N LEU A 110 3.74 -11.67 6.32
CA LEU A 110 3.17 -12.95 6.75
C LEU A 110 2.08 -12.76 7.82
N LEU A 111 2.28 -11.85 8.77
CA LEU A 111 1.28 -11.53 9.79
C LEU A 111 0.05 -10.88 9.15
N SER A 112 0.25 -9.93 8.25
CA SER A 112 -0.83 -9.33 7.47
C SER A 112 -1.60 -10.38 6.66
N LEU A 113 -0.89 -11.28 5.96
CA LEU A 113 -1.51 -12.37 5.21
C LEU A 113 -2.34 -13.26 6.14
N LYS A 114 -1.79 -13.68 7.29
CA LYS A 114 -2.49 -14.51 8.27
C LYS A 114 -3.77 -13.83 8.77
N LEU A 115 -3.72 -12.53 9.07
CA LEU A 115 -4.90 -11.76 9.49
C LEU A 115 -5.95 -11.66 8.38
N LEU A 116 -5.53 -11.46 7.12
CA LEU A 116 -6.41 -11.37 5.96
C LEU A 116 -7.07 -12.72 5.62
N LEU A 117 -6.36 -13.84 5.79
CA LEU A 117 -6.89 -15.19 5.59
C LEU A 117 -7.88 -15.58 6.68
N LEU A 118 -7.62 -15.20 7.93
CA LEU A 118 -8.54 -15.45 9.03
C LEU A 118 -9.82 -14.61 8.88
N PRO A 119 -10.98 -15.14 9.30
CA PRO A 119 -12.25 -14.39 9.25
C PRO A 119 -12.24 -13.17 10.18
N VAL A 120 -11.25 -13.05 11.07
CA VAL A 120 -11.04 -11.92 12.00
C VAL A 120 -10.96 -10.58 11.26
N SER A 121 -10.36 -10.54 10.07
CA SER A 121 -10.27 -9.32 9.25
C SER A 121 -11.59 -8.89 8.61
N ARG A 122 -12.71 -9.60 8.84
CA ARG A 122 -14.05 -9.06 8.54
C ARG A 122 -14.43 -7.91 9.47
N SER A 123 -13.83 -7.85 10.65
CA SER A 123 -13.99 -6.72 11.54
C SER A 123 -13.07 -5.58 11.11
N LEU A 124 -13.61 -4.37 11.04
CA LEU A 124 -12.92 -3.20 10.48
C LEU A 124 -11.64 -2.82 11.24
N ARG A 125 -11.58 -3.05 12.55
CA ARG A 125 -10.38 -2.75 13.37
C ARG A 125 -9.19 -3.64 13.00
N TRP A 126 -9.44 -4.93 12.83
CA TRP A 126 -8.41 -5.90 12.45
C TRP A 126 -8.03 -5.76 10.97
N LEU A 127 -8.97 -5.32 10.12
CA LEU A 127 -8.67 -4.94 8.74
C LEU A 127 -7.70 -3.74 8.70
N ASP A 128 -7.98 -2.67 9.46
CA ASP A 128 -7.09 -1.50 9.53
C ASP A 128 -5.67 -1.92 9.94
N PHE A 129 -5.55 -2.76 10.97
CA PHE A 129 -4.26 -3.27 11.44
C PHE A 129 -3.53 -4.11 10.39
N ALA A 130 -4.24 -5.01 9.70
CA ALA A 130 -3.66 -5.79 8.60
C ALA A 130 -3.18 -4.89 7.45
N CYS A 131 -3.95 -3.87 7.08
CA CYS A 131 -3.56 -2.91 6.04
C CYS A 131 -2.29 -2.13 6.44
N VAL A 132 -2.17 -1.67 7.68
CA VAL A 132 -0.97 -0.98 8.16
C VAL A 132 0.25 -1.91 8.10
N LEU A 133 0.12 -3.16 8.57
CA LEU A 133 1.20 -4.15 8.49
C LEU A 133 1.62 -4.44 7.04
N ALA A 134 0.66 -4.57 6.12
CA ALA A 134 0.93 -4.75 4.70
C ALA A 134 1.74 -3.59 4.12
N ILE A 135 1.30 -2.35 4.37
CA ILE A 135 1.95 -1.14 3.85
C ILE A 135 3.38 -1.02 4.40
N VAL A 136 3.55 -1.16 5.71
CA VAL A 136 4.88 -1.08 6.36
C VAL A 136 5.79 -2.21 5.87
N GLY A 137 5.28 -3.45 5.83
CA GLY A 137 6.05 -4.60 5.35
C GLY A 137 6.52 -4.43 3.90
N ILE A 138 5.63 -3.99 3.01
CA ILE A 138 5.96 -3.73 1.60
C ILE A 138 6.91 -2.52 1.46
N TRP A 139 6.71 -1.47 2.26
CA TRP A 139 7.59 -0.30 2.24
C TRP A 139 9.03 -0.68 2.64
N ILE A 140 9.20 -1.50 3.68
CA ILE A 140 10.53 -2.01 4.07
C ILE A 140 11.08 -2.96 3.01
N GLU A 141 10.27 -3.89 2.49
CA GLU A 141 10.69 -4.83 1.44
C GLU A 141 11.21 -4.10 0.21
N LYS A 142 10.50 -3.07 -0.28
CA LYS A 142 10.90 -2.34 -1.48
C LYS A 142 12.00 -1.32 -1.22
N GLY A 143 11.97 -0.62 -0.09
CA GLY A 143 13.01 0.34 0.28
C GLY A 143 14.32 -0.36 0.64
N MET A 144 14.33 -1.03 1.79
CA MET A 144 15.55 -1.64 2.33
C MET A 144 15.87 -2.99 1.69
N GLY A 145 14.85 -3.79 1.37
CA GLY A 145 15.03 -5.15 0.86
C GLY A 145 15.33 -5.26 -0.63
N LEU A 146 14.96 -4.25 -1.45
CA LEU A 146 15.12 -4.32 -2.90
C LEU A 146 16.13 -3.30 -3.44
N VAL A 147 16.09 -2.04 -2.98
CA VAL A 147 16.96 -0.99 -3.55
C VAL A 147 18.40 -1.19 -3.10
N ILE A 148 18.65 -1.38 -1.80
CA ILE A 148 20.03 -1.40 -1.27
C ILE A 148 20.81 -2.66 -1.70
N PRO A 149 20.28 -3.89 -1.62
CA PRO A 149 21.03 -5.09 -1.99
C PRO A 149 21.40 -5.14 -3.48
N GLY A 150 20.71 -4.36 -4.32
CA GLY A 150 21.15 -4.15 -5.70
C GLY A 150 22.56 -3.54 -5.76
N PHE A 151 22.89 -2.64 -4.83
CA PHE A 151 24.17 -1.94 -4.81
C PHE A 151 25.31 -2.70 -4.10
N VAL A 152 24.98 -3.72 -3.30
CA VAL A 152 25.91 -4.46 -2.44
C VAL A 152 25.90 -5.97 -2.78
N PRO A 153 27.04 -6.60 -3.13
CA PRO A 153 28.39 -6.04 -3.21
C PRO A 153 28.57 -5.04 -4.37
N THR A 154 29.58 -4.19 -4.28
CA THR A 154 29.98 -3.36 -5.42
C THR A 154 30.46 -4.24 -6.58
N PRO A 155 30.52 -3.73 -7.82
CA PRO A 155 31.09 -4.50 -8.95
C PRO A 155 32.54 -4.95 -8.73
N LEU A 156 33.26 -4.33 -7.79
CA LEU A 156 34.60 -4.69 -7.35
C LEU A 156 34.62 -5.76 -6.23
N GLY A 157 33.44 -6.18 -5.74
CA GLY A 157 33.29 -7.21 -4.70
C GLY A 157 33.35 -6.67 -3.27
N GLU A 158 33.37 -5.34 -3.07
CA GLU A 158 33.40 -4.73 -1.75
C GLU A 158 32.00 -4.73 -1.12
N ILE A 159 31.95 -4.99 0.19
CA ILE A 159 30.72 -4.98 0.98
C ILE A 159 30.71 -3.68 1.76
N VAL A 160 29.75 -2.82 1.45
CA VAL A 160 29.53 -1.56 2.17
C VAL A 160 28.23 -1.72 2.94
N GLU A 161 28.31 -1.63 4.27
CA GLU A 161 27.10 -1.61 5.08
C GLU A 161 26.36 -0.28 4.89
N TYR A 162 25.07 -0.38 4.64
CA TYR A 162 24.18 0.76 4.57
C TYR A 162 23.44 0.89 5.90
N ALA A 163 23.50 2.08 6.49
CA ALA A 163 22.61 2.51 7.54
C ALA A 163 21.95 3.81 7.09
N PRO A 164 20.61 3.93 7.19
CA PRO A 164 19.92 5.13 6.75
C PRO A 164 20.38 6.34 7.55
N THR A 165 20.80 7.39 6.85
CA THR A 165 21.18 8.64 7.52
C THR A 165 19.93 9.42 7.96
N LEU A 166 20.10 10.33 8.92
CA LEU A 166 19.00 11.19 9.36
C LEU A 166 18.42 12.01 8.19
N ASN A 167 19.27 12.50 7.30
CA ASN A 167 18.84 13.29 6.14
C ASN A 167 18.03 12.45 5.15
N GLU A 168 18.46 11.23 4.82
CA GLU A 168 17.70 10.32 3.96
C GLU A 168 16.33 9.99 4.56
N THR A 169 16.30 9.72 5.87
CA THR A 169 15.06 9.41 6.58
C THR A 169 14.10 10.61 6.58
N LEU A 170 14.61 11.83 6.81
CA LEU A 170 13.82 13.06 6.76
C LEU A 170 13.27 13.33 5.36
N ILE A 171 14.05 13.08 4.31
CA ILE A 171 13.59 13.22 2.92
C ILE A 171 12.46 12.22 2.64
N CYS A 172 12.62 10.95 3.07
CA CYS A 172 11.55 9.94 2.91
C CYS A 172 10.26 10.37 3.61
N PHE A 173 10.34 10.85 4.87
CA PHE A 173 9.16 11.36 5.57
C PHE A 173 8.60 12.62 4.92
N GLY A 174 9.44 13.49 4.34
CA GLY A 174 9.02 14.65 3.58
C GLY A 174 8.17 14.28 2.36
N ILE A 175 8.56 13.23 1.62
CA ILE A 175 7.78 12.71 0.48
C ILE A 175 6.41 12.19 0.95
N TRP A 176 6.37 11.43 2.06
CA TRP A 176 5.11 10.97 2.65
C TRP A 176 4.23 12.12 3.12
N ALA A 177 4.81 13.12 3.80
CA ALA A 177 4.09 14.30 4.27
C ALA A 177 3.51 15.10 3.11
N PHE A 178 4.27 15.29 2.02
CA PHE A 178 3.80 15.96 0.82
C PHE A 178 2.66 15.19 0.13
N GLY A 179 2.77 13.86 0.05
CA GLY A 179 1.71 13.01 -0.48
C GLY A 179 0.42 13.11 0.33
N LEU A 180 0.52 13.03 1.66
CA LEU A 180 -0.62 13.18 2.57
C LEU A 180 -1.22 14.58 2.54
N LEU A 181 -0.40 15.63 2.41
CA LEU A 181 -0.85 17.00 2.23
C LEU A 181 -1.67 17.14 0.93
N SER A 182 -1.10 16.69 -0.18
CA SER A 182 -1.76 16.72 -1.49
C SER A 182 -3.08 15.94 -1.46
N TYR A 183 -3.08 14.75 -0.86
CA TYR A 183 -4.28 13.94 -0.65
C TYR A 183 -5.35 14.68 0.18
N THR A 184 -4.95 15.35 1.26
CA THR A 184 -5.85 16.13 2.11
C THR A 184 -6.47 17.31 1.37
N VAL A 185 -5.68 18.01 0.55
CA VAL A 185 -6.17 19.11 -0.30
C VAL A 185 -7.22 18.60 -1.30
N PHE A 186 -6.95 17.49 -1.99
CA PHE A 186 -7.92 16.90 -2.92
C PHE A 186 -9.17 16.40 -2.23
N LEU A 187 -9.06 15.78 -1.05
CA LEU A 187 -10.22 15.37 -0.27
C LEU A 187 -11.11 16.54 0.15
N ARG A 188 -10.52 17.66 0.56
CA ARG A 188 -11.28 18.86 0.94
C ARG A 188 -12.16 19.35 -0.21
N MET A 189 -11.72 19.17 -1.45
CA MET A 189 -12.50 19.51 -2.65
C MET A 189 -13.49 18.40 -3.04
N ALA A 190 -13.09 17.13 -2.95
CA ALA A 190 -13.91 16.01 -3.40
C ALA A 190 -15.09 15.69 -2.46
N VAL A 191 -14.92 15.79 -1.14
CA VAL A 191 -15.96 15.40 -0.16
C VAL A 191 -17.26 16.22 -0.31
N PRO A 192 -17.25 17.56 -0.42
CA PRO A 192 -18.47 18.35 -0.63
C PRO A 192 -19.19 18.02 -1.94
N ILE A 193 -18.45 17.65 -2.98
CA ILE A 193 -18.99 17.23 -4.28
C ILE A 193 -19.70 15.89 -4.14
N LEU A 194 -19.04 14.91 -3.52
CA LEU A 194 -19.60 13.57 -3.27
C LEU A 194 -20.81 13.57 -2.34
N GLN A 195 -20.90 14.54 -1.43
CA GLN A 195 -22.05 14.75 -0.55
C GLN A 195 -23.24 15.44 -1.24
N GLY A 196 -23.09 15.88 -2.51
CA GLY A 196 -24.15 16.57 -3.24
C GLY A 196 -24.44 17.99 -2.77
N ARG A 197 -23.66 18.55 -1.82
CA ARG A 197 -23.84 19.92 -1.31
C ARG A 197 -23.63 20.98 -2.38
N LEU A 198 -22.73 20.71 -3.33
CA LEU A 198 -22.46 21.60 -4.47
C LEU A 198 -23.36 21.29 -5.68
N ALA A 199 -23.91 20.08 -5.80
CA ALA A 199 -24.83 19.73 -6.88
C ALA A 199 -26.25 20.30 -6.65
N LYS A 200 -26.73 20.30 -5.41
CA LYS A 200 -28.05 20.85 -5.04
C LYS A 200 -28.19 22.36 -5.20
N ALA A 201 -27.08 23.10 -5.24
CA ALA A 201 -27.10 24.55 -5.46
C ALA A 201 -27.57 24.93 -6.88
N ASN A 202 -27.53 23.99 -7.83
CA ASN A 202 -27.94 24.19 -9.23
C ASN A 202 -29.34 23.61 -9.57
N GLU A 203 -30.05 23.01 -8.60
CA GLU A 203 -31.46 22.68 -8.83
C GLU A 203 -32.28 23.96 -8.68
N PRO A 204 -33.05 24.39 -9.70
CA PRO A 204 -34.03 25.44 -9.51
C PRO A 204 -34.97 24.97 -8.40
N LEU A 205 -35.14 25.79 -7.36
CA LEU A 205 -36.18 25.58 -6.36
C LEU A 205 -37.48 25.29 -7.11
N PRO A 206 -38.23 24.20 -6.77
CA PRO A 206 -39.51 23.95 -7.40
C PRO A 206 -40.35 25.21 -7.25
N ASP A 207 -40.77 25.74 -8.39
CA ASP A 207 -41.48 27.00 -8.48
C ASP A 207 -42.70 26.91 -7.57
N LEU A 208 -42.68 27.63 -6.44
CA LEU A 208 -43.76 27.60 -5.44
C LEU A 208 -45.09 28.05 -6.08
N GLN A 209 -45.03 28.72 -7.24
CA GLN A 209 -46.18 29.06 -8.07
C GLN A 209 -46.91 27.83 -8.64
N ASP A 210 -46.19 26.74 -8.97
CA ASP A 210 -46.79 25.53 -9.54
C ASP A 210 -47.43 24.63 -8.47
N SER A 211 -46.93 24.69 -7.22
CA SER A 211 -47.61 24.07 -6.07
C SER A 211 -48.85 24.85 -5.64
N GLU A 212 -48.83 26.19 -5.65
CA GLU A 212 -50.04 26.98 -5.38
C GLU A 212 -51.10 26.82 -6.47
N ALA A 213 -50.72 26.71 -7.75
CA ALA A 213 -51.66 26.49 -8.85
C ALA A 213 -52.36 25.13 -8.73
N ARG A 214 -51.62 24.06 -8.44
CA ARG A 214 -52.20 22.71 -8.23
C ARG A 214 -53.06 22.61 -6.97
N LEU A 215 -52.71 23.33 -5.90
CA LEU A 215 -53.54 23.40 -4.70
C LEU A 215 -54.84 24.18 -4.95
N ARG A 216 -54.82 25.23 -5.78
CA ARG A 216 -56.03 25.96 -6.18
C ARG A 216 -56.95 25.11 -7.06
N GLU A 217 -56.42 24.28 -7.96
CA GLU A 217 -57.21 23.31 -8.74
C GLU A 217 -57.84 22.24 -7.84
N PHE A 218 -57.12 21.72 -6.86
CA PHE A 218 -57.64 20.70 -5.93
C PHE A 218 -58.72 21.22 -4.96
N VAL A 219 -58.71 22.51 -4.64
CA VAL A 219 -59.73 23.14 -3.77
C VAL A 219 -61.00 23.54 -4.54
N GLN A 220 -60.94 23.57 -5.88
CA GLN A 220 -62.08 23.89 -6.75
C GLN A 220 -62.89 22.68 -7.25
N THR A 221 -62.43 21.45 -6.98
CA THR A 221 -63.18 20.19 -7.18
C THR A 221 -63.79 19.68 -5.88
#